data_AF-A0A1J6KJE7-F1
#
_entry.id   AF-A0A1J6KJE7-F1
#
_cell.length_a   1.000
_cell.length_b   1.000
_cell.length_c   1.000
_cell.angle_alpha   90.00
_cell.angle_beta   90.00
_cell.angle_gamma   90.00
#
_symmetry.space_group_name_H-M   'P 1'
#
loop_
_entity.id
_entity.type
_entity.pdbx_description
1 polymer ?
#
loop_
_entity_poly.entity_id
_entity_poly.type
_entity_poly.pdbx_seq_one_letter_code
_entity_poly.pdbx_strand_id
1 'polypeptide(L)'
;LDQDIFTPLAGKKQLYTYETMDFWEQIKTPGMSLKCSAQYLAQYRSTSPHLLARGDGSKTAAISGDVYIHLSAKVHPTANVIFRYNYD
;
A
#
# COMPACT_ATOMS: atom_id res chain seq x y z
N LEU A 1 11.03 -25.51 -6.65
CA LEU A 1 10.40 -24.62 -7.66
C LEU A 1 11.45 -23.95 -8.52
N ASP A 2 12.29 -23.07 -7.96
CA ASP A 2 13.32 -22.35 -8.74
C ASP A 2 14.31 -23.30 -9.43
N GLN A 3 14.80 -24.32 -8.72
CA GLN A 3 15.75 -25.27 -9.28
C GLN A 3 15.11 -26.28 -10.26
N ASP A 4 13.84 -26.62 -10.04
CA ASP A 4 13.16 -27.69 -10.80
C ASP A 4 12.56 -27.17 -12.12
N ILE A 5 12.26 -25.87 -12.21
CA ILE A 5 11.51 -25.29 -13.33
C ILE A 5 12.30 -24.20 -14.05
N PHE A 6 12.96 -23.27 -13.34
CA PHE A 6 13.62 -22.16 -14.01
C PHE A 6 14.91 -22.58 -14.70
N THR A 7 15.72 -23.44 -14.08
CA THR A 7 16.99 -23.92 -14.66
C THR A 7 16.77 -24.62 -16.02
N PRO A 8 15.83 -25.57 -16.18
CA PRO A 8 15.56 -26.19 -17.48
C PRO A 8 15.01 -25.21 -18.53
N LEU A 9 14.13 -24.28 -18.15
CA LEU A 9 13.54 -23.30 -19.08
C LEU A 9 14.57 -22.29 -19.56
N ALA A 10 15.46 -21.83 -18.68
CA ALA A 10 16.58 -20.97 -19.05
C ALA A 10 17.52 -21.70 -20.03
N GLY A 11 17.86 -22.96 -19.76
CA GLY A 11 18.69 -23.79 -20.65
C GLY A 11 18.08 -24.00 -22.05
N LYS A 12 16.74 -24.06 -22.14
CA LYS A 12 16.00 -24.15 -23.41
C LYS A 12 15.70 -22.80 -24.07
N LYS A 13 16.11 -21.67 -23.46
CA LYS A 13 15.77 -20.29 -23.91
C LYS A 13 14.26 -20.02 -23.97
N GLN A 14 13.51 -20.62 -23.06
CA GLN A 14 12.05 -20.49 -22.93
C GLN A 14 11.63 -19.73 -21.66
N LEU A 15 12.59 -19.12 -20.96
CA LEU A 15 12.33 -18.27 -19.80
C LEU A 15 12.28 -16.81 -20.26
N TYR A 16 11.16 -16.14 -19.98
CA TYR A 16 10.93 -14.73 -20.30
C TYR A 16 10.57 -13.98 -19.01
N THR A 17 10.96 -12.71 -18.93
CA THR A 17 10.63 -11.82 -17.82
C THR A 17 9.79 -10.66 -18.32
N TYR A 18 8.87 -10.21 -17.46
CA TYR A 18 8.12 -8.98 -17.64
C TYR A 18 8.43 -8.08 -16.45
N GLU A 19 8.89 -6.86 -16.71
CA GLU A 19 9.14 -5.88 -15.66
C GLU A 19 7.85 -5.12 -15.35
N THR A 20 7.54 -4.98 -14.07
CA THR A 20 6.47 -4.10 -13.60
C THR A 20 7.08 -2.89 -12.90
N MET A 21 6.54 -1.71 -13.19
CA MET A 21 6.92 -0.45 -12.55
C MET A 21 6.04 -0.13 -11.33
N ASP A 22 5.01 -0.94 -11.08
CA ASP A 22 4.18 -0.81 -9.89
C ASP A 22 4.94 -1.26 -8.64
N PHE A 23 4.50 -0.76 -7.50
CA PHE A 23 5.11 -1.17 -6.24
C PHE A 23 4.88 -2.66 -5.99
N TRP A 24 5.89 -3.30 -5.42
CA TRP A 24 5.79 -4.66 -4.92
C TRP A 24 6.69 -4.80 -3.71
N GLU A 25 6.17 -5.43 -2.65
CA GLU A 25 6.91 -5.74 -1.44
C GLU A 25 6.48 -7.10 -0.91
N GLN A 26 7.42 -7.82 -0.31
CA GLN A 26 7.16 -9.12 0.28
C GLN A 26 6.78 -8.98 1.76
N ILE A 27 5.70 -9.65 2.18
CA ILE A 27 5.33 -9.77 3.59
C ILE A 27 6.04 -11.00 4.19
N LYS A 28 7.22 -10.77 4.78
CA LYS A 28 7.99 -11.81 5.49
C LYS A 28 7.78 -11.78 7.01
N THR A 29 7.46 -10.61 7.55
CA THR A 29 7.20 -10.41 8.97
C THR A 29 5.85 -9.71 9.15
N PRO A 30 5.19 -9.86 10.31
CA PRO A 30 3.93 -9.17 10.57
C PRO A 30 4.03 -7.65 10.37
N GLY A 31 5.17 -7.04 10.70
CA GLY A 31 5.39 -5.59 10.53
C GLY A 31 5.34 -5.11 9.07
N MET A 32 5.70 -5.96 8.10
CA MET A 32 5.65 -5.59 6.68
C MET A 32 4.22 -5.34 6.18
N SER A 33 3.19 -5.86 6.86
CA SER A 33 1.79 -5.57 6.51
C SER A 33 1.48 -4.07 6.54
N LEU A 34 2.10 -3.32 7.45
CA LEU A 34 1.96 -1.87 7.54
C LEU A 34 2.65 -1.17 6.35
N LYS A 35 3.84 -1.62 5.95
CA LYS A 35 4.56 -1.11 4.78
C LYS A 35 3.76 -1.32 3.50
N CYS A 36 3.26 -2.54 3.28
CA CYS A 36 2.46 -2.86 2.11
C CYS A 36 1.16 -2.03 2.09
N SER A 37 0.50 -1.88 3.24
CA SER A 37 -0.68 -1.01 3.36
C SER A 37 -0.37 0.44 3.00
N ALA A 38 0.80 0.95 3.42
CA ALA A 38 1.26 2.30 3.07
C ALA A 38 1.42 2.48 1.56
N GLN A 39 1.99 1.49 0.86
CA GLN A 39 2.17 1.56 -0.59
C GLN A 39 0.82 1.53 -1.34
N TYR A 40 -0.13 0.71 -0.91
CA TYR A 40 -1.49 0.71 -1.47
C TYR A 40 -2.17 2.06 -1.29
N LEU A 41 -2.12 2.61 -0.07
CA LEU A 41 -2.71 3.91 0.24
C LEU A 41 -2.03 5.06 -0.55
N ALA A 42 -0.72 4.98 -0.76
CA ALA A 42 0.00 5.92 -1.62
C ALA A 42 -0.42 5.82 -3.10
N GLN A 43 -0.60 4.60 -3.63
CA GLN A 43 -1.07 4.40 -5.00
C GLN A 43 -2.49 4.95 -5.21
N TYR A 44 -3.36 4.89 -4.18
CA TYR A 44 -4.69 5.47 -4.27
C TYR A 44 -4.69 6.99 -4.53
N ARG A 45 -3.60 7.71 -4.25
CA ARG A 45 -3.48 9.13 -4.63
C ARG A 45 -3.61 9.37 -6.13
N SER A 46 -3.19 8.42 -6.97
CA SER A 46 -3.28 8.53 -8.42
C SER A 46 -4.41 7.70 -9.00
N THR A 47 -4.68 6.52 -8.44
CA THR A 47 -5.66 5.58 -9.02
C THR A 47 -7.08 5.79 -8.53
N SER A 48 -7.26 6.06 -7.24
CA SER A 48 -8.59 6.18 -6.60
C SER A 48 -8.59 7.21 -5.46
N PRO A 49 -8.40 8.52 -5.74
CA PRO A 49 -8.17 9.52 -4.70
C PRO A 49 -9.37 9.73 -3.78
N HIS A 50 -10.57 9.34 -4.24
CA HIS A 50 -11.82 9.42 -3.50
C HIS A 50 -11.91 8.43 -2.34
N LEU A 51 -11.09 7.38 -2.33
CA LEU A 51 -11.01 6.44 -1.21
C LEU A 51 -10.21 7.02 -0.04
N LEU A 52 -9.33 7.98 -0.29
CA LEU A 52 -8.54 8.60 0.76
C LEU A 52 -9.38 9.62 1.52
N ALA A 53 -9.38 9.48 2.84
CA ALA A 53 -10.03 10.41 3.75
C ALA A 53 -9.39 11.79 3.64
N ARG A 54 -10.21 12.82 3.78
CA ARG A 54 -9.80 14.22 3.81
C ARG A 54 -10.51 14.91 4.95
N GLY A 55 -9.81 15.81 5.62
CA GLY A 55 -10.37 16.63 6.66
C GLY A 55 -9.35 17.63 7.17
N ASP A 56 -9.80 18.87 7.31
CA ASP A 56 -8.96 20.03 7.61
C ASP A 56 -8.93 20.38 9.11
N GLY A 57 -9.66 19.62 9.95
CA GLY A 57 -9.78 19.89 11.37
C GLY A 57 -10.79 21.00 11.74
N SER A 58 -11.48 21.61 10.77
CA SER A 58 -12.44 22.68 11.04
C SER A 58 -13.81 22.14 11.43
N LYS A 59 -14.41 21.31 10.57
CA LYS A 59 -15.73 20.70 10.78
C LYS A 59 -15.70 19.17 10.81
N THR A 60 -14.58 18.61 10.38
CA THR A 60 -14.31 17.18 10.31
C THR A 60 -12.95 16.92 10.95
N ALA A 61 -12.69 15.68 11.36
CA ALA A 61 -11.39 15.27 11.89
C ALA A 61 -10.24 15.75 11.00
N ALA A 62 -9.13 16.16 11.61
CA ALA A 62 -7.93 16.51 10.85
C ALA A 62 -7.27 15.23 10.34
N ILE A 63 -7.03 15.14 9.03
CA ILE A 63 -6.44 13.97 8.39
C ILE A 63 -5.03 14.32 7.89
N SER A 64 -4.04 13.51 8.24
CA SER A 64 -2.66 13.68 7.78
C SER A 64 -2.08 12.38 7.22
N GLY A 65 -1.56 12.45 6.00
CA GLY A 65 -1.04 11.29 5.25
C GLY A 65 -2.12 10.58 4.45
N ASP A 66 -1.80 9.38 3.95
CA ASP A 66 -2.75 8.55 3.20
C ASP A 66 -3.54 7.70 4.18
N VAL A 67 -4.79 8.08 4.38
CA VAL A 67 -5.67 7.48 5.37
C VAL A 67 -6.91 6.96 4.65
N TYR A 68 -7.30 5.73 4.95
CA TYR A 68 -8.61 5.18 4.60
C TYR A 68 -9.47 5.08 5.86
N ILE A 69 -10.69 5.61 5.81
CA ILE A 69 -11.68 5.49 6.89
C ILE A 69 -12.81 4.62 6.36
N HIS A 70 -13.00 3.44 6.97
CA HIS A 70 -14.08 2.54 6.61
C HIS A 70 -15.45 3.16 6.92
N LEU A 71 -16.46 2.87 6.09
CA LEU A 71 -17.82 3.42 6.20
C LEU A 71 -18.50 3.20 7.56
N SER A 72 -18.16 2.12 8.26
CA SER A 72 -18.70 1.83 9.59
C SER A 72 -17.99 2.56 10.74
N ALA A 73 -16.85 3.21 10.47
CA ALA A 73 -16.09 3.91 11.50
C ALA A 73 -16.77 5.23 11.88
N LYS A 74 -16.88 5.48 13.19
CA LYS A 74 -17.34 6.78 13.73
C LYS A 74 -16.13 7.58 14.16
N VAL A 75 -15.89 8.71 13.49
CA VAL A 75 -14.76 9.60 13.79
C VAL A 75 -15.29 10.91 14.35
N HIS A 76 -14.80 11.29 15.52
CA HIS A 76 -15.20 12.55 16.15
C HIS A 76 -14.60 13.75 15.38
N PRO A 77 -15.31 14.87 15.19
CA PRO A 77 -14.81 16.03 14.45
C PRO A 77 -13.51 16.63 15.01
N THR A 78 -13.23 16.47 16.30
CA THR A 78 -12.01 16.98 16.94
C THR A 78 -10.84 15.99 16.92
N ALA A 79 -11.00 14.82 16.28
CA ALA A 79 -9.95 13.83 16.20
C ALA A 79 -8.85 14.24 15.21
N ASN A 80 -7.61 13.85 15.51
CA ASN A 80 -6.49 13.92 14.57
C ASN A 80 -6.16 12.49 14.14
N VAL A 81 -6.38 12.18 12.86
CA VAL A 81 -6.09 10.85 12.28
C VAL A 81 -4.85 10.97 11.41
N ILE A 82 -3.81 10.23 11.79
CA ILE A 82 -2.50 10.31 11.17
C ILE A 82 -2.06 8.90 10.81
N PHE A 83 -1.74 8.67 9.54
CA PHE A 83 -1.01 7.47 9.12
C PHE A 83 0.45 7.84 8.84
N ARG A 84 1.37 7.27 9.64
CA ARG A 84 2.82 7.43 9.47
C ARG A 84 3.46 6.05 9.43
N TYR A 85 4.15 5.77 8.34
CA TYR A 85 5.05 4.63 8.23
C TYR A 85 6.43 5.17 7.89
N ASN A 86 7.41 4.92 8.75
CA ASN A 86 8.80 5.30 8.48
C ASN A 86 9.42 4.24 7.56
N TYR A 87 9.99 4.69 6.45
CA TYR A 87 10.83 3.87 5.61
C TYR A 87 12.24 3.91 6.20
N ASP A 88 12.45 3.19 7.30
CA ASP A 88 13.82 2.88 7.75
C ASP A 88 14.49 1.92 6.75
#